data_AF-A0A9W6TGV7-F1
#
_entry.id   AF-A0A9W6TGV7-F1
#
_cell.length_a   1.000
_cell.length_b   1.000
_cell.length_c   1.000
_cell.angle_alpha   90.00
_cell.angle_beta   90.00
_cell.angle_gamma   90.00
#
_symmetry.space_group_name_H-M   'P 1'
#
loop_
_entity.id
_entity.type
_entity.pdbx_description
1 polymer ?
#
loop_
_entity_poly.entity_id
_entity_poly.type
_entity_poly.pdbx_seq_one_letter_code
_entity_poly.pdbx_strand_id
1 'polypeptide(L)'
;MGRLKNEQAMTKLLSCAPDDHASRVEKLLQFQKTATKEIKNLQKELASAIARDLVARKEEGVVAYHRDEGDLGFLQTLLGLVGDAKNDAVFVLTAGEQRGDGLFLIAGPPEFIIAHGRSVLPLIDGKGGGGKNGIIQGKAKGLAQLDVLVAKLQELRSQQ
;
A
#
# COMPACT_ATOMS: atom_id res chain seq x y z
N MET A 1 2.07 30.06 38.84
CA MET A 1 3.32 29.85 38.08
C MET A 1 3.18 29.01 36.80
N GLY A 2 2.22 28.06 36.71
CA GLY A 2 2.06 27.21 35.51
C GLY A 2 1.50 27.88 34.25
N ARG A 3 0.57 28.84 34.38
CA ARG A 3 -0.09 29.50 33.22
C ARG A 3 0.90 30.28 32.34
N LEU A 4 1.77 31.09 32.95
CA LEU A 4 2.80 31.86 32.23
C LEU A 4 3.82 30.95 31.52
N LYS A 5 4.20 29.82 32.14
CA LYS A 5 5.11 28.84 31.51
C LYS A 5 4.48 28.20 30.27
N ASN A 6 3.19 27.89 30.32
CA ASN A 6 2.46 27.32 29.17
C ASN A 6 2.36 28.32 28.01
N GLU A 7 2.05 29.59 28.30
CA GLU A 7 1.97 30.65 27.28
C GLU A 7 3.33 30.94 26.64
N GLN A 8 4.41 30.98 27.43
CA GLN A 8 5.77 31.11 26.91
C GLN A 8 6.17 29.93 26.02
N ALA A 9 5.78 28.70 26.39
CA ALA A 9 6.00 27.52 25.57
C ALA A 9 5.24 27.59 24.23
N MET A 10 3.97 28.04 24.25
CA MET A 10 3.18 28.26 23.03
C MET A 10 3.77 29.33 22.13
N THR A 11 4.23 30.44 22.71
CA THR A 11 4.93 31.51 21.97
C THR A 11 6.16 30.96 21.24
N LYS A 12 6.94 30.09 21.89
CA LYS A 12 8.10 29.44 21.27
C LYS A 12 7.71 28.48 20.15
N LEU A 13 6.69 27.64 20.35
CA LEU A 13 6.25 26.65 19.36
C LEU A 13 5.59 27.30 18.14
N LEU A 14 4.72 28.28 18.37
CA LEU A 14 3.96 28.97 17.34
C LEU A 14 4.74 30.11 16.69
N SER A 15 5.83 30.55 17.32
CA SER A 15 6.64 31.70 16.88
C SER A 15 5.75 32.93 16.61
N CYS A 16 4.90 33.28 17.59
CA CYS A 16 4.02 34.45 17.56
C CYS A 16 3.72 34.97 18.97
N ALA A 17 3.22 36.20 19.09
CA ALA A 17 2.85 36.79 20.37
C ALA A 17 1.65 36.05 21.01
N PRO A 18 1.47 36.13 22.35
CA PRO A 18 0.34 35.50 23.06
C PRO A 18 -1.03 35.78 22.46
N ASP A 19 -1.29 37.04 22.09
CA ASP A 19 -2.56 37.47 21.52
C ASP A 19 -2.85 36.84 20.14
N ASP A 20 -1.80 36.40 19.43
CA ASP A 20 -1.91 35.77 18.11
C ASP A 20 -2.05 34.25 18.18
N HIS A 21 -1.89 33.61 19.35
CA HIS A 21 -1.86 32.15 19.48
C HIS A 21 -3.09 31.50 18.86
N ALA A 22 -4.29 32.01 19.15
CA ALA A 22 -5.54 31.47 18.63
C ALA A 22 -5.58 31.51 17.09
N SER A 23 -5.31 32.67 16.50
CA SER A 23 -5.30 32.83 15.04
C SER A 23 -4.23 31.96 14.37
N ARG A 24 -3.05 31.82 14.98
CA ARG A 24 -1.97 30.97 14.45
C ARG A 24 -2.36 29.49 14.49
N VAL A 25 -3.00 29.03 15.57
CA VAL A 25 -3.50 27.66 15.70
C VAL A 25 -4.60 27.38 14.67
N GLU A 26 -5.55 28.29 14.49
CA GLU A 26 -6.60 28.14 13.46
C GLU A 26 -6.01 28.00 12.05
N LYS A 27 -5.02 28.82 11.70
CA LYS A 27 -4.30 28.72 10.42
C LYS A 27 -3.58 27.37 10.27
N LEU A 28 -2.94 26.88 11.33
CA LEU A 28 -2.27 25.57 11.32
C LEU A 28 -3.27 24.42 11.13
N LEU A 29 -4.42 24.45 11.81
CA LEU A 29 -5.48 23.47 11.63
C LEU A 29 -6.04 23.49 10.20
N GLN A 30 -6.27 24.67 9.64
CA GLN A 30 -6.74 24.81 8.27
C GLN A 30 -5.70 24.31 7.26
N PHE A 31 -4.41 24.63 7.46
CA PHE A 31 -3.31 24.12 6.64
C PHE A 31 -3.24 22.59 6.71
N GLN A 32 -3.30 22.02 7.92
CA GLN A 32 -3.26 20.57 8.12
C GLN A 32 -4.42 19.86 7.42
N LYS A 33 -5.63 20.44 7.45
CA LYS A 33 -6.81 19.93 6.73
C LYS A 33 -6.61 19.97 5.22
N THR A 34 -6.12 21.09 4.67
CA THR A 34 -5.85 21.25 3.23
C THR A 34 -4.76 20.28 2.76
N ALA A 35 -3.62 20.22 3.47
CA ALA A 35 -2.52 19.34 3.14
C ALA A 35 -2.95 17.86 3.19
N THR A 36 -3.74 17.46 4.18
CA THR A 36 -4.30 16.09 4.26
C THR A 36 -5.18 15.77 3.05
N LYS A 37 -5.97 16.73 2.56
CA LYS A 37 -6.80 16.56 1.36
C LYS A 37 -5.93 16.41 0.11
N GLU A 38 -4.91 17.26 -0.06
CA GLU A 38 -3.98 17.19 -1.19
C GLU A 38 -3.21 15.87 -1.20
N ILE A 39 -2.68 15.42 -0.06
CA ILE A 39 -1.99 14.13 0.06
C ILE A 39 -2.89 12.99 -0.41
N LYS A 40 -4.16 12.98 0.00
CA LYS A 40 -5.12 11.96 -0.45
C LYS A 40 -5.40 12.02 -1.96
N ASN A 41 -5.45 13.21 -2.54
CA ASN A 41 -5.65 13.36 -3.99
C ASN A 41 -4.42 12.85 -4.75
N LEU A 42 -3.21 13.27 -4.34
CA LEU A 42 -1.95 12.82 -4.94
C LEU A 42 -1.77 11.30 -4.81
N GLN A 43 -2.14 10.72 -3.66
CA GLN A 43 -2.11 9.26 -3.47
C GLN A 43 -3.03 8.53 -4.47
N LYS A 44 -4.20 9.09 -4.78
CA LYS A 44 -5.12 8.51 -5.79
C LYS A 44 -4.56 8.64 -7.20
N GLU A 45 -4.04 9.81 -7.57
CA GLU A 45 -3.42 10.04 -8.88
C GLU A 45 -2.23 9.11 -9.10
N LEU A 46 -1.38 8.95 -8.07
CA LEU A 46 -0.27 8.01 -8.07
C LEU A 46 -0.74 6.56 -8.22
N ALA A 47 -1.75 6.14 -7.45
CA ALA A 47 -2.32 4.80 -7.58
C ALA A 47 -2.87 4.54 -8.99
N SER A 48 -3.53 5.54 -9.61
CA SER A 48 -4.02 5.44 -10.99
C SER A 48 -2.89 5.39 -12.02
N ALA A 49 -1.79 6.11 -11.82
CA ALA A 49 -0.62 6.02 -12.69
C ALA A 49 0.03 4.63 -12.61
N ILE A 50 0.26 4.13 -11.38
CA ILE A 50 0.83 2.80 -11.14
C ILE A 50 -0.08 1.71 -11.70
N ALA A 51 -1.39 1.75 -11.42
CA ALA A 51 -2.30 0.72 -11.90
C ALA A 51 -2.33 0.64 -13.44
N ARG A 52 -2.25 1.78 -14.14
CA ARG A 52 -2.13 1.79 -15.62
C ARG A 52 -0.86 1.09 -16.09
N ASP A 53 0.28 1.35 -15.46
CA ASP A 53 1.53 0.65 -15.75
C ASP A 53 1.43 -0.86 -15.49
N LEU A 54 0.83 -1.25 -14.36
CA LEU A 54 0.63 -2.67 -14.03
C LEU A 54 -0.24 -3.38 -15.06
N VAL A 55 -1.35 -2.76 -15.47
CA VAL A 55 -2.26 -3.34 -16.48
C VAL A 55 -1.59 -3.43 -17.85
N ALA A 56 -0.75 -2.44 -18.22
CA ALA A 56 0.00 -2.49 -19.48
C ALA A 56 0.98 -3.66 -19.54
N ARG A 57 1.47 -4.11 -18.38
CA ARG A 57 2.40 -5.25 -18.22
C ARG A 57 1.71 -6.61 -18.10
N LYS A 58 0.38 -6.69 -18.25
CA LYS A 58 -0.37 -7.95 -18.03
C LYS A 58 0.13 -9.14 -18.88
N GLU A 59 0.68 -8.88 -20.06
CA GLU A 59 1.22 -9.91 -20.97
C GLU A 59 2.47 -10.62 -20.39
N GLU A 60 3.10 -10.07 -19.35
CA GLU A 60 4.15 -10.74 -18.57
C GLU A 60 3.62 -11.95 -17.79
N GLY A 61 2.29 -12.08 -17.67
CA GLY A 61 1.60 -13.15 -16.96
C GLY A 61 1.62 -13.00 -15.43
N VAL A 62 2.74 -12.54 -14.85
CA VAL A 62 2.88 -12.19 -13.44
C VAL A 62 3.51 -10.80 -13.32
N VAL A 63 2.79 -9.85 -12.73
CA VAL A 63 3.21 -8.46 -12.59
C VAL A 63 3.35 -8.13 -11.10
N ALA A 64 4.52 -7.64 -10.70
CA ALA A 64 4.80 -7.30 -9.31
C ALA A 64 4.92 -5.78 -9.10
N TYR A 65 4.49 -5.35 -7.91
CA TYR A 65 4.67 -4.00 -7.41
C TYR A 65 4.98 -4.02 -5.91
N HIS A 66 5.98 -3.25 -5.51
CA HIS A 66 6.35 -3.07 -4.11
C HIS A 66 6.41 -1.57 -3.75
N ARG A 67 6.02 -1.24 -2.53
CA ARG A 67 6.13 0.11 -1.98
C ARG A 67 6.53 0.06 -0.51
N ASP A 68 7.69 0.60 -0.17
CA ASP A 68 8.16 0.65 1.22
C ASP A 68 7.13 1.37 2.12
N GLU A 69 6.75 2.60 1.74
CA GLU A 69 5.77 3.42 2.46
C GLU A 69 4.34 3.20 1.96
N GLY A 70 3.80 2.00 2.15
CA GLY A 70 2.44 1.65 1.77
C GLY A 70 1.65 1.01 2.91
N ASP A 71 0.33 1.09 2.82
CA ASP A 71 -0.59 0.40 3.71
C ASP A 71 -1.55 -0.51 2.93
N LEU A 72 -2.37 -1.26 3.65
CA LEU A 72 -3.36 -2.15 3.03
C LEU A 72 -4.38 -1.36 2.18
N GLY A 73 -4.71 -0.13 2.56
CA GLY A 73 -5.66 0.72 1.83
C GLY A 73 -5.13 1.10 0.45
N PHE A 74 -3.82 1.37 0.35
CA PHE A 74 -3.15 1.62 -0.92
C PHE A 74 -3.15 0.37 -1.81
N LEU A 75 -2.80 -0.80 -1.25
CA LEU A 75 -2.84 -2.07 -2.00
C LEU A 75 -4.26 -2.40 -2.50
N GLN A 76 -5.28 -2.17 -1.68
CA GLN A 76 -6.68 -2.35 -2.04
C GLN A 76 -7.13 -1.36 -3.13
N THR A 77 -6.63 -0.13 -3.09
CA THR A 77 -6.88 0.87 -4.15
C THR A 77 -6.30 0.41 -5.48
N LEU A 78 -5.05 -0.10 -5.48
CA LEU A 78 -4.44 -0.68 -6.69
C LEU A 78 -5.22 -1.89 -7.20
N LEU A 79 -5.64 -2.81 -6.32
CA LEU A 79 -6.48 -3.95 -6.70
C LEU A 79 -7.77 -3.49 -7.41
N GLY A 80 -8.46 -2.49 -6.86
CA GLY A 80 -9.68 -1.95 -7.46
C GLY A 80 -9.44 -1.31 -8.84
N LEU A 81 -8.30 -0.64 -9.03
CA LEU A 81 -7.92 0.01 -10.28
C LEU A 81 -7.42 -0.97 -11.35
N VAL A 82 -6.76 -2.06 -10.96
CA VAL A 82 -6.41 -3.17 -11.86
C VAL A 82 -7.69 -3.84 -12.37
N GLY A 83 -8.74 -3.94 -11.54
CA GLY A 83 -10.06 -4.38 -11.96
C GLY A 83 -10.04 -5.76 -12.61
N ASP A 84 -10.69 -5.88 -13.77
CA ASP A 84 -10.83 -7.15 -14.48
C ASP A 84 -9.53 -7.64 -15.14
N ALA A 85 -8.49 -6.81 -15.24
CA ALA A 85 -7.19 -7.25 -15.77
C ALA A 85 -6.57 -8.39 -14.93
N LYS A 86 -6.98 -8.51 -13.64
CA LYS A 86 -6.59 -9.66 -12.79
C LYS A 86 -7.10 -11.01 -13.31
N ASN A 87 -8.05 -11.03 -14.24
CA ASN A 87 -8.49 -12.27 -14.87
C ASN A 87 -7.54 -12.71 -16.00
N ASP A 88 -6.68 -11.80 -16.49
CA ASP A 88 -5.70 -12.07 -17.55
C ASP A 88 -4.28 -12.25 -16.99
N ALA A 89 -3.96 -11.72 -15.79
CA ALA A 89 -2.62 -11.73 -15.20
C ALA A 89 -2.66 -11.96 -13.68
N VAL A 90 -1.55 -12.39 -13.08
CA VAL A 90 -1.39 -12.44 -11.62
C VAL A 90 -0.67 -11.18 -11.17
N PHE A 91 -1.29 -10.40 -10.30
CA PHE A 91 -0.74 -9.19 -9.71
C PHE A 91 -0.25 -9.49 -8.29
N VAL A 92 1.02 -9.24 -8.03
CA VAL A 92 1.65 -9.37 -6.71
C VAL A 92 1.93 -7.96 -6.18
N LEU A 93 1.07 -7.48 -5.28
CA LEU A 93 1.15 -6.15 -4.72
C LEU A 93 1.63 -6.24 -3.26
N THR A 94 2.70 -5.55 -2.92
CA THR A 94 3.28 -5.61 -1.58
C THR A 94 3.62 -4.23 -1.03
N ALA A 95 3.60 -4.09 0.29
CA ALA A 95 3.96 -2.86 0.97
C ALA A 95 4.66 -3.12 2.32
N GLY A 96 5.47 -2.16 2.77
CA GLY A 96 6.21 -2.25 4.03
C GLY A 96 7.68 -2.62 3.84
N GLU A 97 8.39 -2.82 4.94
CA GLU A 97 9.85 -3.03 4.91
C GLU A 97 10.22 -4.40 4.29
N GLN A 98 11.17 -4.40 3.36
CA GLN A 98 11.64 -5.65 2.74
C GLN A 98 12.23 -6.65 3.75
N ARG A 99 12.85 -6.14 4.82
CA ARG A 99 13.46 -6.92 5.90
C ARG A 99 12.74 -6.65 7.23
N GLY A 100 11.41 -6.68 7.22
CA GLY A 100 10.59 -6.38 8.38
C GLY A 100 9.15 -6.84 8.20
N ASP A 101 8.24 -6.24 8.97
CA ASP A 101 6.82 -6.52 8.84
C ASP A 101 6.26 -5.80 7.60
N GLY A 102 5.66 -6.59 6.70
CA GLY A 102 5.05 -6.11 5.47
C GLY A 102 3.65 -6.69 5.23
N LEU A 103 3.07 -6.24 4.13
CA LEU A 103 1.74 -6.62 3.65
C LEU A 103 1.87 -7.16 2.23
N PHE A 104 1.02 -8.12 1.90
CA PHE A 104 0.89 -8.64 0.54
C PHE A 104 -0.58 -8.75 0.13
N LEU A 105 -0.80 -8.63 -1.17
CA LEU A 105 -2.04 -8.91 -1.86
C LEU A 105 -1.69 -9.53 -3.21
N ILE A 106 -2.12 -10.77 -3.43
CA ILE A 106 -1.98 -11.47 -4.71
C ILE A 106 -3.37 -11.59 -5.31
N ALA A 107 -3.55 -11.09 -6.53
CA ALA A 107 -4.80 -11.13 -7.27
C ALA A 107 -4.59 -11.75 -8.65
N GLY A 108 -5.49 -12.61 -9.10
CA GLY A 108 -5.35 -13.32 -10.36
C GLY A 108 -6.62 -14.06 -10.76
N PRO A 109 -6.55 -14.92 -11.79
CA PRO A 109 -7.64 -15.81 -12.17
C PRO A 109 -8.09 -16.64 -10.96
N PRO A 110 -9.40 -16.72 -10.65
CA PRO A 110 -9.88 -17.40 -9.45
C PRO A 110 -9.37 -18.84 -9.30
N GLU A 111 -9.41 -19.62 -10.37
CA GLU A 111 -8.95 -21.02 -10.36
C GLU A 111 -7.46 -21.12 -10.05
N PHE A 112 -6.64 -20.25 -10.66
CA PHE A 112 -5.20 -20.20 -10.39
C PHE A 112 -4.90 -19.88 -8.92
N ILE A 113 -5.58 -18.88 -8.36
CA ILE A 113 -5.38 -18.46 -6.97
C ILE A 113 -5.88 -19.52 -5.98
N ILE A 114 -6.98 -20.21 -6.29
CA ILE A 114 -7.48 -21.33 -5.49
C ILE A 114 -6.49 -22.49 -5.48
N ALA A 115 -5.92 -22.84 -6.64
CA ALA A 115 -4.98 -23.94 -6.78
C ALA A 115 -3.59 -23.63 -6.16
N HIS A 116 -3.07 -22.42 -6.36
CA HIS A 116 -1.66 -22.11 -6.09
C HIS A 116 -1.43 -20.97 -5.09
N GLY A 117 -2.43 -20.11 -4.82
CA GLY A 117 -2.22 -18.90 -4.04
C GLY A 117 -1.73 -19.15 -2.61
N ARG A 118 -2.14 -20.25 -1.98
CA ARG A 118 -1.68 -20.62 -0.62
C ARG A 118 -0.31 -21.28 -0.61
N SER A 119 0.06 -22.02 -1.64
CA SER A 119 1.33 -22.79 -1.66
C SER A 119 2.56 -21.90 -1.80
N VAL A 120 2.38 -20.69 -2.34
CA VAL A 120 3.47 -19.71 -2.53
C VAL A 120 3.71 -18.79 -1.32
N LEU A 121 2.77 -18.69 -0.37
CA LEU A 121 2.89 -17.80 0.78
C LEU A 121 4.11 -18.07 1.67
N PRO A 122 4.52 -19.33 1.93
CA PRO A 122 5.71 -19.60 2.74
C PRO A 122 7.00 -18.96 2.20
N LEU A 123 7.09 -18.68 0.88
CA LEU A 123 8.27 -18.06 0.27
C LEU A 123 8.57 -16.66 0.82
N ILE A 124 7.53 -15.94 1.25
CA ILE A 124 7.63 -14.58 1.81
C ILE A 124 7.33 -14.54 3.31
N ASP A 125 7.36 -15.69 4.00
CA ASP A 125 6.83 -15.86 5.37
C ASP A 125 5.43 -15.23 5.50
N GLY A 126 4.58 -15.53 4.52
CA GLY A 126 3.26 -14.95 4.36
C GLY A 126 2.22 -15.63 5.24
N LYS A 127 1.50 -14.84 6.03
CA LYS A 127 0.33 -15.27 6.82
C LYS A 127 -0.88 -14.46 6.43
N GLY A 128 -1.87 -15.14 5.89
CA GLY A 128 -3.03 -14.49 5.30
C GLY A 128 -4.11 -15.47 4.89
N GLY A 129 -5.16 -14.92 4.30
CA GLY A 129 -6.33 -15.67 3.90
C GLY A 129 -6.99 -15.08 2.66
N GLY A 130 -7.95 -15.82 2.13
CA GLY A 130 -8.61 -15.50 0.87
C GLY A 130 -8.65 -16.72 -0.06
N GLY A 131 -8.78 -16.43 -1.35
CA GLY A 131 -8.88 -17.37 -2.46
C GLY A 131 -10.21 -17.26 -3.20
N LYS A 132 -11.29 -16.90 -2.50
CA LYS A 132 -12.60 -16.62 -3.11
C LYS A 132 -12.50 -15.31 -3.90
N ASN A 133 -12.88 -15.32 -5.18
CA ASN A 133 -12.77 -14.21 -6.15
C ASN A 133 -11.35 -13.93 -6.68
N GLY A 134 -10.42 -14.88 -6.52
CA GLY A 134 -9.08 -14.75 -7.07
C GLY A 134 -8.19 -13.76 -6.33
N ILE A 135 -8.39 -13.59 -5.03
CA ILE A 135 -7.60 -12.66 -4.20
C ILE A 135 -7.17 -13.36 -2.91
N ILE A 136 -5.89 -13.29 -2.57
CA ILE A 136 -5.33 -13.69 -1.28
C ILE A 136 -4.48 -12.56 -0.71
N GLN A 137 -4.60 -12.29 0.58
CA GLN A 137 -3.90 -11.16 1.21
C GLN A 137 -3.53 -11.46 2.66
N GLY A 138 -2.56 -10.72 3.19
CA GLY A 138 -2.13 -10.86 4.56
C GLY A 138 -0.85 -10.10 4.88
N LYS A 139 -0.19 -10.56 5.93
CA LYS A 139 1.10 -10.05 6.38
C LYS A 139 2.23 -10.91 5.84
N ALA A 140 3.40 -10.32 5.62
CA ALA A 140 4.61 -11.00 5.20
C ALA A 140 5.80 -10.51 6.03
N LYS A 141 6.80 -11.36 6.23
CA LYS A 141 8.07 -10.98 6.89
C LYS A 141 9.31 -11.21 6.03
N GLY A 142 9.14 -11.88 4.89
CA GLY A 142 10.20 -12.22 3.95
C GLY A 142 10.04 -11.50 2.61
N LEU A 143 9.66 -10.23 2.58
CA LEU A 143 9.46 -9.48 1.33
C LEU A 143 10.75 -9.31 0.51
N ALA A 144 11.93 -9.49 1.13
CA ALA A 144 13.20 -9.66 0.41
C ALA A 144 13.22 -10.85 -0.57
N GLN A 145 12.29 -11.80 -0.46
CA GLN A 145 12.11 -12.95 -1.36
C GLN A 145 11.02 -12.70 -2.42
N LEU A 146 10.63 -11.44 -2.66
CA LEU A 146 9.60 -11.11 -3.64
C LEU A 146 9.92 -11.65 -5.04
N ASP A 147 11.18 -11.56 -5.49
CA ASP A 147 11.59 -12.07 -6.80
C ASP A 147 11.43 -13.60 -6.89
N VAL A 148 11.70 -14.32 -5.79
CA VAL A 148 11.50 -15.77 -5.72
C VAL A 148 10.02 -16.13 -5.80
N LEU A 149 9.16 -15.37 -5.12
CA LEU A 149 7.71 -15.51 -5.21
C LEU A 149 7.21 -15.28 -6.65
N VAL A 150 7.67 -14.22 -7.30
CA VAL A 150 7.30 -13.88 -8.68
C VAL A 150 7.73 -14.98 -9.65
N ALA A 151 8.99 -15.42 -9.56
CA ALA A 151 9.51 -16.49 -10.39
C ALA A 151 8.70 -17.80 -10.20
N LYS A 152 8.33 -18.13 -8.95
CA LYS A 152 7.54 -19.34 -8.70
C LYS A 152 6.13 -19.25 -9.29
N LEU A 153 5.50 -18.08 -9.22
CA LEU A 153 4.19 -17.85 -9.82
C LEU A 153 4.24 -17.93 -11.35
N GLN A 154 5.32 -17.44 -11.97
CA GLN A 154 5.54 -17.55 -13.42
C GLN A 154 5.66 -19.02 -13.84
N GLU A 155 6.49 -19.80 -13.13
CA GLU A 155 6.67 -21.24 -13.37
C GLU A 155 5.33 -22.00 -13.30
N LEU A 156 4.53 -21.75 -12.26
CA LEU A 156 3.23 -22.41 -12.08
C LEU A 156 2.23 -22.04 -13.18
N ARG A 157 2.34 -20.82 -13.73
CA ARG A 157 1.46 -20.34 -14.79
C ARG A 157 1.81 -20.92 -16.15
N SER A 158 3.10 -21.17 -16.42
CA SER A 158 3.54 -21.84 -17.66
C SER A 158 3.22 -23.34 -17.72
N GLN A 159 2.81 -23.94 -16.60
CA GLN A 159 2.43 -25.36 -16.51
C GLN A 159 0.93 -25.60 -16.73
N GLN A 160 0.15 -24.53 -16.96
CA GLN A 160 -1.28 -24.56 -17.28
C GLN A 160 -1.50 -24.33 -18.78
#